data_AF-A0A4R7Z9C5-F1
#
_entry.id   AF-A0A4R7Z9C5-F1
#
_cell.length_a   1.000
_cell.length_b   1.000
_cell.length_c   1.000
_cell.angle_alpha   90.00
_cell.angle_beta   90.00
_cell.angle_gamma   90.00
#
_symmetry.space_group_name_H-M   'P 1'
#
loop_
_entity.id
_entity.type
_entity.pdbx_description
1 polymer ?
#
loop_
_entity_poly.entity_id
_entity_poly.type
_entity_poly.pdbx_seq_one_letter_code
_entity_poly.pdbx_strand_id
1 'polypeptide(L)'
;MIKIPSEFQKIVGQAGSVRIFFEALKEATADGIISRMFVTGVSPIALDSMTSGFNIESNLTTDPNFNQAFGFTAEEIKPLLSEIIPKSQRDHILSRLHEYYNGYLFSKYADKLEMNRWVK
;
A
#
# COMPACT_ATOMS: atom_id res chain seq x y z
N MET A 1 -20.36 8.21 8.06
CA MET A 1 -20.25 6.75 8.24
C MET A 1 -20.31 6.12 6.86
N ILE A 2 -19.18 5.65 6.34
CA ILE A 2 -19.11 5.00 5.01
C ILE A 2 -19.80 3.63 5.14
N LYS A 3 -20.86 3.39 4.36
CA LYS A 3 -21.49 2.07 4.30
C LYS A 3 -20.57 1.13 3.54
N ILE A 4 -20.04 0.13 4.23
CA ILE A 4 -19.31 -0.96 3.59
C ILE A 4 -20.34 -1.83 2.84
N PRO A 5 -20.15 -2.13 1.55
CA PRO A 5 -21.05 -2.99 0.79
C PRO A 5 -21.24 -4.36 1.46
N SER A 6 -22.47 -4.88 1.45
CA SER A 6 -22.78 -6.19 2.06
C SER A 6 -22.00 -7.34 1.43
N GLU A 7 -21.67 -7.24 0.14
CA GLU A 7 -20.80 -8.19 -0.56
C GLU A 7 -19.37 -8.18 -0.01
N PHE A 8 -18.84 -7.00 0.31
CA PHE A 8 -17.53 -6.88 0.92
C PHE A 8 -17.51 -7.55 2.30
N GLN A 9 -18.55 -7.32 3.12
CA GLN A 9 -18.66 -7.96 4.44
C GLN A 9 -18.76 -9.48 4.37
N LYS A 10 -19.37 -10.05 3.32
CA LYS A 10 -19.39 -11.51 3.12
C LYS A 10 -17.99 -12.06 2.82
N ILE A 11 -17.16 -11.31 2.10
CA ILE A 11 -15.81 -11.71 1.68
C ILE A 11 -14.80 -11.55 2.83
N VAL A 12 -14.90 -10.48 3.64
CA VAL A 12 -13.97 -10.21 4.75
C VAL A 12 -14.46 -10.65 6.13
N GLY A 13 -15.71 -11.09 6.24
CA GLY A 13 -16.33 -11.51 7.50
C GLY A 13 -15.77 -12.83 8.05
N GLN A 14 -16.29 -13.27 9.19
CA GLN A 14 -15.76 -14.41 9.95
C GLN A 14 -15.73 -15.76 9.20
N ALA A 15 -16.55 -15.94 8.16
CA ALA A 15 -16.55 -17.13 7.29
C ALA A 15 -16.19 -16.78 5.83
N GLY A 16 -15.60 -15.60 5.61
CA GLY A 16 -15.24 -15.10 4.29
C GLY A 16 -13.98 -15.74 3.73
N SER A 17 -13.87 -15.78 2.41
CA SER A 17 -12.74 -16.39 1.70
C SER A 17 -11.39 -15.75 2.02
N VAL A 18 -11.35 -14.45 2.34
CA VAL A 18 -10.11 -13.75 2.69
C VAL A 18 -9.55 -14.30 4.00
N ARG A 19 -10.42 -14.61 4.98
CA ARG A 19 -9.97 -15.13 6.28
C ARG A 19 -9.33 -16.49 6.12
N ILE A 20 -10.01 -17.39 5.40
CA ILE A 20 -9.53 -18.74 5.11
C ILE A 20 -8.15 -18.69 4.43
N PHE A 21 -7.98 -17.75 3.49
CA PHE A 21 -6.70 -17.55 2.81
C PHE A 21 -5.57 -17.16 3.77
N PHE A 22 -5.78 -16.18 4.66
CA PHE A 22 -4.74 -15.78 5.61
C PHE A 22 -4.49 -16.84 6.69
N GLU A 23 -5.51 -17.58 7.14
CA GLU A 23 -5.33 -18.72 8.06
C GLU A 23 -4.40 -19.78 7.44
N ALA A 24 -4.58 -20.13 6.17
CA ALA A 24 -3.69 -21.07 5.47
C ALA A 24 -2.24 -20.55 5.36
N LEU A 25 -2.05 -19.25 5.15
CA LEU A 25 -0.70 -18.64 5.13
C LEU A 25 -0.02 -18.69 6.50
N LYS A 26 -0.80 -18.51 7.57
CA LYS A 26 -0.31 -18.64 8.95
C LYS A 26 0.11 -20.07 9.25
N GLU A 27 -0.69 -21.07 8.89
CA GLU A 27 -0.35 -22.48 9.05
C GLU A 27 0.93 -22.83 8.29
N ALA A 28 1.04 -22.40 7.03
CA ALA A 28 2.25 -22.60 6.23
C ALA A 28 3.50 -21.92 6.83
N THR A 29 3.32 -20.84 7.61
CA THR A 29 4.42 -20.21 8.36
C THR A 29 4.83 -21.05 9.57
N ALA A 30 3.86 -21.62 10.30
CA ALA A 30 4.11 -22.51 11.43
C ALA A 30 4.80 -23.82 11.02
N ASP A 31 4.44 -24.36 9.85
CA ASP A 31 5.05 -25.56 9.27
C ASP A 31 6.43 -25.29 8.64
N GLY A 32 6.87 -24.03 8.61
CA GLY A 32 8.17 -23.62 8.05
C GLY A 32 8.23 -23.57 6.52
N ILE A 33 7.09 -23.76 5.83
CA ILE A 33 6.98 -23.64 4.37
C ILE A 33 7.17 -22.17 3.96
N ILE A 34 6.58 -21.25 4.72
CA ILE A 34 6.74 -19.80 4.54
C ILE A 34 7.66 -19.28 5.65
N SER A 35 8.84 -18.78 5.28
CA SER A 35 9.76 -18.20 6.27
C SER A 35 9.42 -16.75 6.61
N ARG A 36 9.00 -15.96 5.62
CA ARG A 36 8.63 -14.53 5.77
C ARG A 36 7.57 -14.17 4.73
N MET A 37 6.72 -13.21 5.09
CA MET A 37 5.75 -12.62 4.18
C MET A 37 5.72 -11.09 4.35
N PHE A 38 5.56 -10.39 3.24
CA PHE A 38 5.32 -8.96 3.20
C PHE A 38 4.05 -8.70 2.40
N VAL A 39 3.04 -8.11 3.05
CA VAL A 39 1.70 -7.93 2.48
C VAL A 39 1.48 -6.44 2.20
N THR A 40 1.03 -6.13 0.99
CA THR A 40 0.80 -4.75 0.52
C THR A 40 -0.61 -4.66 -0.06
N GLY A 41 -1.30 -3.53 0.14
CA GLY A 41 -2.65 -3.36 -0.36
C GLY A 41 -3.25 -2.00 -0.06
N VAL A 42 -4.40 -1.72 -0.69
CA VAL A 42 -5.04 -0.40 -0.69
C VAL A 42 -6.12 -0.22 0.39
N SER A 43 -6.47 -1.27 1.13
CA SER A 43 -7.58 -1.23 2.09
C SER A 43 -7.17 -1.69 3.49
N PRO A 44 -7.35 -0.84 4.53
CA PRO A 44 -7.02 -1.17 5.92
C PRO A 44 -7.98 -2.22 6.53
N ILE A 45 -9.18 -2.39 5.95
CA ILE A 45 -10.32 -3.01 6.64
C ILE A 45 -10.22 -4.55 6.67
N ALA A 46 -9.44 -5.14 5.76
CA ALA A 46 -9.37 -6.59 5.65
C ALA A 46 -8.70 -7.23 6.87
N LEU A 47 -7.60 -6.66 7.38
CA LEU A 47 -6.77 -7.26 8.43
C LEU A 47 -7.29 -6.99 9.85
N ASP A 48 -7.72 -5.77 10.17
CA ASP A 48 -8.28 -5.44 11.49
C ASP A 48 -9.58 -6.21 11.81
N SER A 49 -10.27 -6.72 10.79
CA SER A 49 -11.44 -7.59 10.97
C SER A 49 -11.05 -9.07 11.22
N MET A 50 -9.77 -9.43 11.07
CA MET A 50 -9.25 -10.81 11.17
C MET A 50 -8.65 -11.17 12.52
N THR A 51 -9.01 -10.47 13.61
CA THR A 51 -8.39 -10.52 14.95
C THR A 51 -8.17 -11.90 15.60
N SER A 52 -8.50 -13.01 14.95
CA SER A 52 -8.09 -14.37 15.35
C SER A 52 -7.41 -15.23 14.26
N GLY A 53 -7.63 -14.97 12.96
CA GLY A 53 -7.18 -15.86 11.87
C GLY A 53 -5.73 -15.64 11.46
N PHE A 54 -5.28 -14.39 11.43
CA PHE A 54 -3.91 -13.97 11.13
C PHE A 54 -3.50 -13.03 12.25
N ASN A 55 -2.66 -13.51 13.18
CA ASN A 55 -2.24 -12.75 14.37
C ASN A 55 -0.72 -12.75 14.53
N ILE A 56 -0.01 -12.92 13.41
CA ILE A 56 1.45 -13.01 13.33
C ILE A 56 2.03 -11.84 12.54
N GLU A 57 1.19 -10.90 12.11
CA GLU A 57 1.57 -9.72 11.34
C GLU A 57 2.07 -8.57 12.21
N SER A 58 2.88 -7.72 11.59
CA SER A 58 3.23 -6.40 12.12
C SER A 58 2.70 -5.36 11.14
N ASN A 59 1.84 -4.46 11.60
CA ASN A 59 1.29 -3.40 10.75
C ASN A 59 2.31 -2.28 10.59
N LEU A 60 2.83 -2.11 9.37
CA LEU A 60 3.83 -1.12 9.00
C LEU A 60 3.26 0.05 8.17
N THR A 61 1.93 0.12 8.03
CA THR A 61 1.26 1.07 7.11
C THR A 61 1.63 2.53 7.37
N THR A 62 1.83 2.92 8.64
CA THR A 62 2.16 4.30 9.04
C THR A 62 3.58 4.44 9.56
N ASP A 63 4.43 3.42 9.38
CA ASP A 63 5.83 3.46 9.75
C ASP A 63 6.55 4.46 8.83
N PRO A 64 7.23 5.49 9.38
CA PRO A 64 7.90 6.50 8.56
C PRO A 64 9.00 5.91 7.66
N ASN A 65 9.60 4.78 8.03
CA ASN A 65 10.62 4.12 7.21
C ASN A 65 10.04 3.51 5.92
N PHE A 66 8.72 3.27 5.89
CA PHE A 66 8.00 2.72 4.75
C PHE A 66 7.23 3.78 3.95
N ASN A 67 7.34 5.07 4.31
CA ASN A 67 6.61 6.15 3.63
C ASN A 67 7.06 6.38 2.18
N GLN A 68 8.24 5.89 1.79
CA GLN A 68 8.77 5.97 0.42
C GLN A 68 8.88 4.58 -0.24
N ALA A 69 8.21 3.57 0.34
CA ALA A 69 8.29 2.20 -0.16
C ALA A 69 7.37 1.92 -1.36
N PHE A 70 6.41 2.81 -1.67
CA PHE A 70 5.32 2.56 -2.62
C PHE A 70 5.02 3.77 -3.52
N GLY A 71 5.96 4.11 -4.40
CA GLY A 71 5.84 5.22 -5.34
C GLY A 71 7.20 5.74 -5.76
N PHE A 72 7.24 7.00 -6.20
CA PHE A 72 8.49 7.69 -6.51
C PHE A 72 8.49 9.08 -5.90
N THR A 73 9.63 9.54 -5.41
CA THR A 73 9.84 10.94 -5.07
C THR A 73 10.06 11.77 -6.35
N ALA A 74 9.83 13.08 -6.25
CA ALA A 74 10.16 13.99 -7.36
C ALA A 74 11.64 13.97 -7.73
N GLU A 75 12.53 13.64 -6.78
CA GLU A 75 13.97 13.50 -7.01
C GLU A 75 14.29 12.26 -7.86
N GLU A 76 13.56 11.16 -7.67
CA GLU A 76 13.71 9.93 -8.44
C GLU A 76 13.11 10.03 -9.84
N ILE A 77 12.03 10.81 -10.03
CA ILE A 77 11.40 11.00 -11.34
C ILE A 77 12.25 11.86 -12.28
N LYS A 78 12.92 12.90 -11.76
CA LYS A 78 13.74 13.83 -12.57
C LYS A 78 14.77 13.14 -13.48
N PRO A 79 15.62 12.21 -13.00
CA PRO A 79 16.57 11.51 -13.86
C PRO A 79 15.86 10.60 -14.87
N LEU A 80 14.78 9.91 -14.50
CA LEU A 80 14.00 9.07 -15.42
C LEU A 80 13.41 9.88 -16.57
N LEU A 81 12.84 11.06 -16.29
CA LEU A 81 12.36 11.98 -17.32
C LEU A 81 13.50 12.48 -18.21
N SER A 82 14.73 12.54 -17.69
CA SER A 82 15.87 13.02 -18.47
C SER A 82 16.31 12.06 -19.58
N GLU A 83 16.02 10.77 -19.41
CA GLU A 83 16.34 9.71 -20.37
C GLU A 83 15.32 9.63 -21.50
N ILE A 84 14.04 9.92 -21.23
CA ILE A 84 12.94 9.67 -22.16
C ILE A 84 12.29 10.95 -22.70
N ILE A 85 12.39 12.08 -22.01
CA ILE A 85 11.73 13.34 -22.38
C ILE A 85 12.75 14.43 -22.78
N PRO A 86 12.52 15.19 -23.86
CA PRO A 86 13.31 16.37 -24.20
C PRO A 86 13.28 17.42 -23.10
N LYS A 87 14.41 18.10 -22.85
CA LYS A 87 14.56 19.10 -21.78
C LYS A 87 13.45 20.15 -21.77
N SER A 88 12.96 20.58 -22.93
CA SER A 88 11.89 21.58 -23.07
C SER A 88 10.54 21.16 -22.51
N GLN A 89 10.28 19.87 -22.33
CA GLN A 89 8.98 19.34 -21.87
C GLN A 89 9.01 18.78 -20.44
N ARG A 90 10.20 18.62 -19.84
CA ARG A 90 10.38 17.96 -18.54
C ARG A 90 9.61 18.66 -17.42
N ASP A 91 9.72 19.98 -17.33
CA ASP A 91 9.06 20.75 -16.27
C ASP A 91 7.54 20.69 -16.38
N HIS A 92 7.02 20.71 -17.62
CA HIS A 92 5.59 20.54 -17.87
C HIS A 92 5.10 19.16 -17.42
N ILE A 93 5.82 18.09 -17.80
CA ILE A 93 5.45 16.72 -17.42
C ILE A 93 5.57 16.53 -15.90
N LEU A 94 6.64 17.02 -15.27
CA LEU A 94 6.79 16.95 -13.82
C LEU A 94 5.65 17.66 -13.09
N SER A 95 5.23 18.83 -13.59
CA SER A 95 4.06 19.55 -13.06
C SER A 95 2.77 18.74 -13.19
N ARG A 96 2.54 18.07 -14.34
CA ARG A 96 1.37 17.18 -14.51
C ARG A 96 1.44 15.96 -13.60
N LEU A 97 2.61 15.34 -13.47
CA LEU A 97 2.79 14.22 -12.54
C LEU A 97 2.48 14.66 -11.12
N HIS A 98 2.92 15.86 -10.73
CA HIS A 98 2.56 16.43 -9.44
C HIS A 98 1.06 16.68 -9.31
N GLU A 99 0.40 17.25 -10.31
CA GLU A 99 -1.06 17.46 -10.29
C GLU A 99 -1.86 16.15 -10.11
N TYR A 100 -1.48 15.09 -10.84
CA TYR A 100 -2.23 13.83 -10.85
C TYR A 100 -1.83 12.84 -9.74
N TYR A 101 -0.60 12.94 -9.26
CA TYR A 101 0.01 12.01 -8.31
C TYR A 101 0.62 12.78 -7.13
N ASN A 102 -0.03 13.86 -6.67
CA ASN A 102 0.44 14.73 -5.56
C ASN A 102 0.47 14.05 -4.18
N GLY A 103 0.69 12.75 -4.14
CA GLY A 103 1.16 12.00 -3.00
C GLY A 103 0.33 12.03 -1.74
N TYR A 104 0.76 11.17 -0.83
CA TYR A 104 0.31 11.16 0.55
C TYR A 104 1.52 10.98 1.46
N LEU A 105 1.48 11.60 2.63
CA LEU A 105 2.30 11.17 3.75
C LEU A 105 1.49 10.11 4.48
N PHE A 106 1.91 8.86 4.38
CA PHE A 106 1.30 7.77 5.14
C PHE A 106 1.65 7.86 6.62
N SER A 107 2.81 8.45 6.94
CA SER A 107 3.22 8.74 8.30
C SER A 107 3.22 10.23 8.59
N LYS A 108 2.68 10.61 9.75
CA LYS A 108 2.77 11.99 10.28
C LYS A 108 4.20 12.43 10.63
N TYR A 109 5.15 11.51 10.62
CA TYR A 109 6.57 11.75 10.91
C TYR A 109 7.45 11.66 9.67
N ALA A 110 6.86 11.59 8.47
CA ALA A 110 7.60 11.56 7.23
C ALA A 110 7.78 12.96 6.64
N ASP A 111 8.98 13.23 6.12
CA ASP A 111 9.35 14.56 5.61
C ASP A 111 9.27 14.68 4.09
N LYS A 112 9.20 13.54 3.37
CA LYS A 112 9.13 13.54 1.90
C LYS A 112 7.78 13.03 1.41
N LEU A 113 7.18 13.80 0.50
CA LEU A 113 6.02 13.39 -0.26
C LEU A 113 6.42 12.31 -1.26
N GLU A 114 5.62 11.25 -1.29
CA GLU A 114 5.73 10.18 -2.26
C GLU A 114 4.72 10.41 -3.37
N MET A 115 5.16 10.53 -4.62
CA MET A 115 4.24 10.65 -5.75
C MET A 115 3.64 9.29 -6.03
N ASN A 116 2.47 9.06 -5.47
CA ASN A 116 1.72 7.84 -5.59
C ASN A 116 0.23 8.13 -5.78
N ARG A 117 -0.46 7.27 -6.52
CA ARG A 117 -1.92 7.35 -6.67
C ARG A 117 -2.52 6.04 -6.23
N TRP A 118 -2.91 6.01 -4.97
CA TRP A 118 -3.68 4.92 -4.38
C TRP A 118 -5.07 5.49 -4.09
N VAL A 119 -6.00 5.20 -5.01
CA VAL A 119 -7.48 5.40 -4.97
C VAL A 119 -8.00 6.49 -4.02
N LYS A 120 -8.56 7.56 -4.59
CA LYS A 120 -9.33 8.60 -3.85
C LYS A 120 -10.48 8.00 -3.05
#